data_AF-A0A171DGG9-F1
#
_entry.id   AF-A0A171DGG9-F1
#
_cell.length_a   1.000
_cell.length_b   1.000
_cell.length_c   1.000
_cell.angle_alpha   90.00
_cell.angle_beta   90.00
_cell.angle_gamma   90.00
#
_symmetry.space_group_name_H-M   'P 1'
#
loop_
_entity.id
_entity.type
_entity.pdbx_description
1 polymer ?
#
loop_
_entity_poly.entity_id
_entity_poly.type
_entity_poly.pdbx_seq_one_letter_code
_entity_poly.pdbx_strand_id
1 'polypeptide(L)' 'WINQVERWFGIITQKAIRHGSFRNVGELTRKINSFVEHYNAQARPFMWVATAESILAKIQCLCKAISGILH' A
#
# COMPACT_ATOMS: atom_id res chain seq x y z
N TRP A 1 -11.83 2.97 -2.30
CA TRP A 1 -10.61 3.83 -2.25
C TRP A 1 -9.50 2.99 -1.71
N ILE A 2 -9.83 2.09 -0.78
CA ILE A 2 -9.00 0.97 -0.33
C ILE A 2 -8.24 0.24 -1.45
N ASN A 3 -8.88 -0.10 -2.57
CA ASN A 3 -8.19 -0.79 -3.69
C ASN A 3 -7.07 0.05 -4.32
N GLN A 4 -7.21 1.37 -4.39
CA GLN A 4 -6.15 2.24 -4.92
C GLN A 4 -5.03 2.40 -3.91
N VAL A 5 -5.38 2.55 -2.64
CA VAL A 5 -4.43 2.62 -1.52
C VAL A 5 -3.60 1.32 -1.44
N GLU A 6 -4.24 0.15 -1.53
CA GLU A 6 -3.57 -1.16 -1.55
C GLU A 6 -2.64 -1.31 -2.76
N ARG A 7 -3.08 -0.91 -3.97
CA ARG A 7 -2.23 -0.94 -5.18
C ARG A 7 -1.04 -0.02 -5.04
N TRP A 8 -1.24 1.18 -4.52
CA TRP A 8 -0.15 2.13 -4.28
C TRP A 8 0.86 1.58 -3.26
N PHE A 9 0.40 0.99 -2.16
CA PHE A 9 1.27 0.30 -1.20
C PHE A 9 2.02 -0.88 -1.82
N GLY A 10 1.38 -1.63 -2.73
CA GLY A 10 2.05 -2.66 -3.51
C GLY A 10 3.18 -2.12 -4.39
N ILE A 11 2.96 -0.99 -5.05
CA ILE A 11 3.93 -0.33 -5.94
C ILE A 11 5.16 0.13 -5.15
N ILE A 12 4.98 0.87 -4.05
CA ILE A 12 6.11 1.33 -3.23
C ILE A 12 6.84 0.14 -2.59
N THR A 13 6.12 -0.90 -2.18
CA THR A 13 6.73 -2.12 -1.64
C THR A 13 7.64 -2.77 -2.67
N GLN A 14 7.15 -3.00 -3.89
CA GLN A 14 7.94 -3.64 -4.95
C GLN A 14 9.12 -2.79 -5.41
N LYS A 15 8.93 -1.47 -5.57
CA LYS A 15 9.94 -0.60 -6.18
C LYS A 15 10.98 -0.04 -5.20
N ALA A 16 10.60 0.20 -3.95
CA ALA A 16 11.46 0.90 -2.98
C ALA A 16 11.84 0.05 -1.77
N ILE A 17 11.00 -0.89 -1.33
CA ILE A 17 11.15 -1.55 -0.02
C ILE A 17 11.65 -3.00 -0.15
N ARG A 18 11.10 -3.81 -1.06
CA ARG A 18 11.33 -5.26 -1.15
C ARG A 18 12.79 -5.65 -1.39
N HIS A 19 13.55 -4.80 -2.07
CA HIS A 19 14.97 -5.01 -2.36
C HIS A 19 15.89 -4.04 -1.58
N GLY A 20 15.33 -3.24 -0.67
CA GLY A 20 16.10 -2.31 0.15
C GLY A 20 16.66 -2.97 1.39
N SER A 21 17.96 -2.83 1.64
CA SER A 21 18.54 -3.06 2.96
C SER A 21 18.73 -1.70 3.63
N PHE A 22 18.13 -1.51 4.80
CA PHE A 22 18.14 -0.23 5.52
C PHE A 22 18.84 -0.43 6.87
N ARG A 23 19.79 0.45 7.17
CA ARG A 23 20.59 0.39 8.41
C ARG A 23 19.85 0.99 9.60
N ASN A 24 18.84 1.82 9.35
CA ASN A 24 17.98 2.41 10.37
C ASN A 24 16.66 2.92 9.75
N VAL A 25 15.70 3.25 10.62
CA VAL A 25 14.38 3.76 10.23
C VAL A 25 14.47 5.10 9.48
N GLY A 26 15.47 5.93 9.80
CA GLY A 26 15.70 7.20 9.10
C GLY A 26 16.05 7.01 7.62
N GLU A 27 16.83 5.98 7.30
CA GLU A 27 17.17 5.62 5.92
C GLU A 27 15.94 5.13 5.14
N LEU A 28 15.13 4.27 5.75
CA LEU A 28 13.85 3.83 5.18
C LEU A 28 12.93 5.02 4.90
N THR A 29 12.80 5.93 5.87
CA THR A 29 11.96 7.12 5.77
C THR A 29 12.39 8.03 4.61
N ARG A 30 13.70 8.29 4.49
CA ARG A 30 14.26 9.06 3.36
C ARG A 30 13.99 8.38 2.02
N LYS A 31 14.15 7.05 1.95
CA LYS A 31 13.90 6.29 0.72
C LYS A 31 12.43 6.39 0.30
N ILE A 32 11.50 6.27 1.25
CA ILE A 32 10.07 6.43 1.03
C ILE A 32 9.76 7.84 0.52
N ASN A 33 10.26 8.89 1.19
CA ASN A 33 10.00 10.28 0.79
C ASN A 33 10.51 10.58 -0.62
N SER A 34 11.75 10.18 -0.94
CA SER A 34 12.32 10.33 -2.27
C SER A 34 11.52 9.58 -3.34
N PHE A 35 11.03 8.38 -3.01
CA PHE A 35 10.14 7.64 -3.90
C PHE A 35 8.82 8.37 -4.14
N VAL A 36 8.19 8.91 -3.09
CA VAL A 36 6.92 9.65 -3.18
C VAL A 36 7.08 10.89 -4.05
N GLU A 37 8.13 11.69 -3.83
CA GLU A 37 8.42 12.89 -4.63
C GLU A 37 8.56 12.57 -6.12
N HIS A 38 9.38 11.57 -6.45
CA HIS A 38 9.62 11.16 -7.82
C HIS A 38 8.37 10.54 -8.47
N TYR A 39 7.65 9.70 -7.73
CA TYR A 39 6.45 9.02 -8.21
C TYR A 39 5.33 10.03 -8.46
N ASN A 40 5.10 10.98 -7.55
CA ASN A 40 4.05 11.99 -7.69
C ASN A 40 4.32 12.95 -8.85
N ALA A 41 5.58 13.27 -9.14
CA ALA A 41 5.94 14.12 -10.28
C ALA A 41 5.53 13.51 -11.64
N GLN A 42 5.35 12.19 -11.72
CA GLN A 42 5.02 11.44 -12.94
C GLN A 42 3.70 10.66 -12.82
N ALA A 43 2.99 10.76 -11.70
CA ALA A 43 1.85 9.90 -11.40
C ALA A 43 0.67 10.25 -12.31
N ARG A 44 0.08 9.21 -12.92
CA ARG A 44 -1.19 9.33 -13.63
C ARG A 44 -2.34 9.04 -12.67
N PRO A 45 -3.51 9.70 -12.84
CA PRO A 45 -4.68 9.40 -12.04
C PRO A 45 -5.06 7.93 -12.16
N PHE A 46 -5.30 7.26 -11.02
CA PHE A 46 -5.80 5.90 -11.02
C PHE A 46 -7.30 5.89 -11.37
N MET A 47 -7.69 5.11 -12.38
CA MET A 47 -9.11 4.91 -12.68
C MET A 47 -9.74 4.00 -11.63
N TRP A 48 -10.88 4.44 -11.08
CA TRP A 48 -11.58 3.73 -10.04
C TRP A 48 -12.47 2.61 -10.58
N VAL A 49 -12.23 1.38 -10.13
CA VAL A 49 -13.02 0.19 -10.50
C VAL A 49 -13.60 -0.56 -9.29
N ALA A 50 -13.50 0.01 -8.07
CA ALA A 50 -13.99 -0.67 -6.87
C ALA A 50 -15.50 -0.45 -6.69
N THR A 51 -16.28 -1.52 -6.72
CA THR A 51 -17.72 -1.47 -6.37
C THR A 51 -17.90 -1.54 -4.86
N ALA A 52 -19.07 -1.12 -4.36
CA ALA A 52 -19.38 -1.15 -2.93
C ALA A 52 -19.29 -2.58 -2.35
N GLU A 53 -19.76 -3.57 -3.10
CA GLU A 53 -19.75 -4.99 -2.74
C GLU A 53 -18.31 -5.50 -2.58
N SER A 54 -17.41 -5.13 -3.50
CA SER A 54 -15.99 -5.50 -3.43
C SER A 54 -15.30 -4.93 -2.18
N ILE A 55 -15.72 -3.73 -1.75
CA ILE A 55 -15.18 -3.08 -0.54
C ILE A 55 -15.68 -3.81 0.70
N LEU A 56 -16.99 -4.09 0.77
CA LEU A 56 -17.59 -4.80 1.90
C LEU A 56 -17.01 -6.22 2.07
N ALA A 57 -16.83 -6.95 0.97
CA ALA A 57 -16.22 -8.28 0.98
C ALA A 57 -14.79 -8.25 1.55
N LYS A 58 -13.98 -7.23 1.19
CA LYS A 58 -12.62 -7.07 1.73
C LYS A 58 -12.62 -6.79 3.23
N ILE A 59 -13.50 -5.89 3.70
CA ILE A 59 -13.64 -5.58 5.12
C ILE A 59 -14.02 -6.85 5.90
N GLN A 60 -14.99 -7.62 5.40
CA GLN A 60 -15.40 -8.88 6.03
C GLN A 60 -14.25 -9.90 6.10
N CYS A 61 -13.45 -10.06 5.03
CA CYS A 61 -12.27 -10.92 5.05
C CYS A 61 -11.24 -10.46 6.09
N LEU A 62 -10.96 -9.16 6.16
CA LEU A 62 -10.05 -8.57 7.14
C LEU A 62 -10.53 -8.81 8.57
N CYS A 63 -11.79 -8.56 8.88
CA CYS A 63 -12.35 -8.81 10.20
C CYS A 63 -12.24 -10.28 10.61
N LYS A 64 -12.50 -11.22 9.69
CA LYS A 64 -12.33 -12.67 9.94
C LYS A 64 -10.88 -13.05 10.23
N ALA A 65 -9.93 -12.52 9.44
CA ALA A 65 -8.51 -12.78 9.64
C ALA A 65 -8.04 -12.25 11.01
N ILE A 66 -8.46 -11.05 11.40
CA ILE A 66 -8.10 -10.46 12.70
C ILE A 66 -8.71 -11.25 13.85
N SER A 67 -9.99 -11.64 13.76
CA SER A 67 -10.63 -12.44 14.80
C SER A 67 -9.98 -13.82 15.00
N GLY A 68 -9.41 -14.40 13.94
CA GLY A 68 -8.71 -15.69 14.00
C GLY A 68 -7.28 -15.61 14.53
N ILE A 69 -6.68 -14.40 14.61
CA ILE A 69 -5.35 -14.18 15.20
C ILE A 69 -5.45 -14.03 16.74
N LEU A 70 -6.65 -13.70 17.26
CA LEU A 70 -6.90 -13.48 18.69
C LEU A 70 -7.42 -14.74 19.43
N HIS A 71 -7.44 -15.89 18.77
CA HIS A 71 -7.82 -17.19 19.35
C HIS A 71 -6.66 -18.18 19.24
#